data_AF-A0A9E0FWE8-F1
#
_entry.id   AF-A0A9E0FWE8-F1
#
_cell.length_a   1.000
_cell.length_b   1.000
_cell.length_c   1.000
_cell.angle_alpha   90.00
_cell.angle_beta   90.00
_cell.angle_gamma   90.00
#
_symmetry.space_group_name_H-M   'P 1'
#
loop_
_entity.id
_entity.type
_entity.pdbx_description
1 polymer ?
#
loop_
_entity_poly.entity_id
_entity_poly.type
_entity_poly.pdbx_seq_one_letter_code
_entity_poly.pdbx_strand_id
1 'polypeptide(L)'
;MIKKIILRAVVALPFMLSQSYAVWEHFEIQGEEGAPKTVRAVWNSAQTQGRFTFESASSESFEEYQETLQALPLKEGYPSVDRAPNNFAAQNIARQTNGNLYHLYTVSFQAEGQDAETRLGFVQFGRMPSKGYAEGIEGAPFAHHPIIEKWIALGITQKVDPEDSLEDGNIKRIGNHGLAMILPLFKNEADETQRKGAIETSFEFVRELTTKQNLLPVEGTLPYVAISLFHPEDPNVQRFAENGFDVDGNPGFAWFYPKEGIPQPRTMVTRHIAE
;
A
#
# COMPACT_ATOMS: atom_id res chain seq x y z
N MET A 1 41.87 -36.38 22.50
CA MET A 1 41.14 -36.17 21.23
C MET A 1 39.72 -36.65 21.48
N ILE A 2 38.61 -35.91 21.44
CA ILE A 2 38.24 -34.55 21.01
C ILE A 2 37.21 -34.04 22.04
N LYS A 3 37.45 -32.85 22.60
CA LYS A 3 36.42 -32.02 23.24
C LYS A 3 35.69 -31.29 22.11
N LYS A 4 34.34 -31.35 22.07
CA LYS A 4 33.39 -30.35 21.53
C LYS A 4 32.07 -31.04 21.17
N ILE A 5 31.11 -31.01 22.09
CA ILE A 5 29.68 -30.98 21.74
C ILE A 5 29.16 -29.68 22.35
N ILE A 6 29.30 -28.62 21.55
CA ILE A 6 28.78 -27.29 21.85
C ILE A 6 27.31 -27.29 21.43
N LEU A 7 26.43 -27.24 22.43
CA LEU A 7 25.37 -26.24 22.55
C LEU A 7 24.84 -25.68 21.21
N ARG A 8 23.88 -26.36 20.59
CA ARG A 8 23.02 -25.82 19.51
C ARG A 8 21.60 -26.36 19.62
N ALA A 9 20.95 -26.11 20.75
CA ALA A 9 19.53 -26.43 20.95
C ALA A 9 18.72 -25.21 21.46
N VAL A 10 19.19 -23.98 21.21
CA VAL A 10 18.49 -22.75 21.61
C VAL A 10 18.56 -21.71 20.49
N VAL A 11 18.13 -22.03 19.26
CA VAL A 11 17.62 -21.06 18.27
C VAL A 11 16.75 -21.83 17.26
N ALA A 12 15.64 -22.38 17.71
CA ALA A 12 14.57 -22.89 16.84
C ALA A 12 13.31 -23.09 17.69
N LEU A 13 12.92 -22.05 18.44
CA LEU A 13 11.52 -21.91 18.78
C LEU A 13 10.90 -21.20 17.56
N PRO A 14 10.15 -21.92 16.72
CA PRO A 14 9.44 -21.27 15.63
C PRO A 14 8.47 -20.28 16.29
N PHE A 15 8.46 -19.06 15.76
CA PHE A 15 7.34 -18.13 15.87
C PHE A 15 6.09 -18.84 15.34
N MET A 16 5.49 -19.66 16.19
CA MET A 16 4.29 -20.45 15.97
C MET A 16 3.34 -20.16 17.13
N LEU A 17 3.17 -18.89 17.48
CA LEU A 17 2.14 -18.45 18.41
C LEU A 17 1.68 -17.03 18.02
N SER A 18 0.38 -16.93 17.76
CA SER A 18 -0.42 -15.74 17.46
C SER A 18 -0.58 -15.29 16.00
N GLN A 19 -1.03 -16.18 15.12
CA GLN A 19 -2.09 -15.77 14.17
C GLN A 19 -3.42 -15.61 14.92
N SER A 20 -3.46 -14.77 15.96
CA SER A 20 -4.71 -14.13 16.31
C SER A 20 -4.97 -13.16 15.16
N TYR A 21 -5.84 -13.55 14.23
CA TYR A 21 -6.33 -12.65 13.19
C TYR A 21 -6.68 -11.35 13.89
N ALA A 22 -5.95 -10.28 13.59
CA ALA A 22 -6.21 -9.00 14.19
C ALA A 22 -7.65 -8.62 13.86
N VAL A 23 -8.50 -8.48 14.89
CA VAL A 23 -9.93 -8.23 14.71
C VAL A 23 -10.12 -6.73 14.77
N TRP A 24 -10.71 -6.17 13.70
CA TRP A 24 -11.23 -4.82 13.73
C TRP A 24 -12.25 -4.69 14.86
N GLU A 25 -11.99 -3.80 15.82
CA GLU A 25 -12.97 -3.50 16.87
C GLU A 25 -14.23 -2.90 16.26
N HIS A 26 -14.02 -2.06 15.24
CA HIS A 26 -15.07 -1.42 14.46
C HIS A 26 -14.63 -1.32 13.01
N PHE A 27 -15.49 -1.66 12.05
CA PHE A 27 -15.29 -1.38 10.63
C PHE A 27 -16.64 -1.03 10.01
N GLU A 28 -16.91 0.26 9.93
CA GLU A 28 -18.20 0.76 9.47
C GLU A 28 -18.03 1.48 8.14
N ILE A 29 -18.80 1.03 7.14
CA ILE A 29 -18.96 1.72 5.87
C ILE A 29 -20.28 2.48 5.96
N GLN A 30 -20.20 3.81 5.88
CA GLN A 30 -21.34 4.71 5.89
C GLN A 30 -21.62 5.19 4.46
N GLY A 31 -22.88 5.50 4.17
CA GLY A 31 -23.33 5.96 2.87
C GLY A 31 -24.31 4.98 2.20
N GLU A 32 -25.46 5.50 1.79
CA GLU A 32 -26.48 4.75 1.04
C GLU A 32 -26.04 4.54 -0.41
N GLU A 33 -26.76 3.67 -1.13
CA GLU A 33 -26.54 3.47 -2.56
C GLU A 33 -26.76 4.78 -3.33
N GLY A 34 -25.73 5.22 -4.08
CA GLY A 34 -25.76 6.50 -4.79
C GLY A 34 -25.32 7.71 -3.96
N ALA A 35 -24.99 7.54 -2.68
CA ALA A 35 -24.37 8.58 -1.85
C ALA A 35 -22.85 8.34 -1.71
N PRO A 36 -22.07 9.38 -1.32
CA PRO A 36 -20.67 9.19 -1.00
C PRO A 36 -20.49 8.14 0.09
N LYS A 37 -19.61 7.16 -0.16
CA LYS A 37 -19.24 6.17 0.86
C LYS A 37 -18.04 6.64 1.66
N THR A 38 -18.19 6.65 2.97
CA THR A 38 -17.13 6.90 3.93
C THR A 38 -16.92 5.68 4.81
N VAL A 39 -15.75 5.58 5.43
CA VAL A 39 -15.40 4.47 6.31
C VAL A 39 -14.76 5.03 7.56
N ARG A 40 -15.18 4.48 8.69
CA ARG A 40 -14.47 4.61 9.97
C ARG A 40 -14.12 3.21 10.46
N ALA A 41 -12.83 2.95 10.61
CA ALA A 41 -12.31 1.66 11.01
C ALA A 41 -11.35 1.82 12.20
N VAL A 42 -11.51 0.98 13.21
CA VAL A 42 -10.78 1.04 14.47
C VAL A 42 -10.10 -0.30 14.71
N TRP A 43 -8.79 -0.26 14.86
CA TRP A 43 -7.94 -1.43 14.99
C TRP A 43 -7.13 -1.36 16.28
N ASN A 44 -7.19 -2.44 17.06
CA ASN A 44 -6.37 -2.56 18.26
C ASN A 44 -5.09 -3.31 17.92
N SER A 45 -3.97 -2.60 18.01
CA SER A 45 -2.67 -3.21 17.79
C SER A 45 -2.21 -3.94 19.05
N ALA A 46 -2.08 -5.27 18.94
CA ALA A 46 -1.39 -6.04 19.97
C ALA A 46 0.09 -5.64 20.09
N GLN A 47 0.70 -5.12 19.01
CA GLN A 47 2.12 -4.77 18.99
C GLN A 47 2.39 -3.42 19.66
N THR A 48 1.55 -2.41 19.42
CA THR A 48 1.80 -1.05 19.90
C THR A 48 1.05 -0.70 21.19
N GLN A 49 0.31 -1.64 21.78
CA GLN A 49 -0.52 -1.41 22.99
C GLN A 49 -1.37 -0.13 22.86
N GLY A 50 -2.12 -0.06 21.77
CA GLY A 50 -2.92 1.11 21.44
C GLY A 50 -3.82 0.88 20.26
N ARG A 51 -4.58 1.92 19.93
CA ARG A 51 -5.69 1.89 18.98
C ARG A 51 -5.39 2.80 17.80
N PHE A 52 -5.50 2.27 16.60
CA PHE A 52 -5.43 3.03 15.36
C PHE A 52 -6.82 3.27 14.79
N THR A 53 -7.09 4.51 14.40
CA THR A 53 -8.34 4.89 13.72
C THR A 53 -8.04 5.32 12.30
N PHE A 54 -8.69 4.67 11.34
CA PHE A 54 -8.75 5.09 9.94
C PHE A 54 -10.10 5.72 9.69
N GLU A 55 -10.09 6.94 9.17
CA GLU A 55 -11.32 7.67 8.84
C GLU A 55 -11.17 8.33 7.48
N SER A 56 -12.17 8.14 6.60
CA SER A 56 -12.21 8.81 5.30
C SER A 56 -11.93 10.30 5.46
N ALA A 57 -10.94 10.82 4.73
CA ALA A 57 -10.60 12.23 4.83
C ALA A 57 -11.81 13.08 4.39
N SER A 58 -12.15 14.11 5.17
CA SER A 58 -13.21 15.05 4.81
C SER A 58 -12.64 16.27 4.10
N SER A 59 -13.49 17.12 3.51
CA SER A 59 -13.04 18.40 2.94
C SER A 59 -12.29 19.28 3.95
N GLU A 60 -12.59 19.14 5.24
CA GLU A 60 -11.94 19.87 6.33
C GLU A 60 -10.50 19.39 6.57
N SER A 61 -10.16 18.16 6.15
CA SER A 61 -8.80 17.61 6.27
C SER A 61 -7.84 18.14 5.19
N PHE A 62 -8.31 18.97 4.25
CA PHE A 62 -7.49 19.40 3.10
C PHE A 62 -6.26 20.22 3.49
N GLU A 63 -6.42 21.17 4.43
CA GLU A 63 -5.31 22.01 4.89
C GLU A 63 -4.22 21.16 5.55
N GLU A 64 -4.61 20.27 6.47
CA GLU A 64 -3.70 19.34 7.13
C GLU A 64 -3.02 18.36 6.15
N TYR A 65 -3.74 17.92 5.11
CA TYR A 65 -3.17 17.09 4.05
C TYR A 65 -2.07 17.85 3.29
N GLN A 66 -2.32 19.11 2.94
CA GLN A 66 -1.35 19.95 2.25
C GLN A 66 -0.11 20.20 3.12
N GLU A 67 -0.30 20.51 4.40
CA GLU A 67 0.79 20.66 5.37
C GLU A 67 1.60 19.38 5.52
N THR A 68 0.94 18.22 5.58
CA THR A 68 1.62 16.93 5.66
C THR A 68 2.50 16.70 4.43
N LEU A 69 2.00 16.95 3.23
CA LEU A 69 2.80 16.86 1.99
C LEU A 69 3.99 17.82 1.99
N GLN A 70 3.82 19.03 2.51
CA GLN A 70 4.90 20.02 2.65
C GLN A 70 5.95 19.60 3.67
N ALA A 71 5.56 18.88 4.72
CA ALA A 71 6.44 18.42 5.78
C ALA A 71 7.21 17.12 5.46
N LEU A 72 6.80 16.35 4.44
CA LEU A 72 7.48 15.09 4.08
C LEU A 72 8.98 15.30 3.82
N PRO A 73 9.86 14.44 4.37
CA PRO A 73 11.32 14.60 4.23
C PRO A 73 11.82 14.40 2.80
N LEU A 74 11.11 13.58 2.01
CA LEU A 74 11.36 13.38 0.58
C LEU A 74 10.10 13.73 -0.20
N LYS A 75 10.25 14.34 -1.39
CA LYS A 75 9.12 14.73 -2.25
C LYS A 75 8.93 13.73 -3.39
N GLU A 76 10.01 13.08 -3.81
CA GLU A 76 10.07 12.18 -4.94
C GLU A 76 9.21 10.93 -4.69
N GLY A 77 8.09 10.80 -5.39
CA GLY A 77 7.19 9.63 -5.28
C GLY A 77 5.92 9.90 -4.50
N TYR A 78 5.83 11.06 -3.86
CA TYR A 78 4.61 11.53 -3.24
C TYR A 78 3.84 12.49 -4.16
N PRO A 79 2.54 12.69 -3.91
CA PRO A 79 1.77 13.73 -4.58
C PRO A 79 2.45 15.10 -4.44
N SER A 80 2.61 15.82 -5.56
CA SER A 80 3.14 17.19 -5.53
C SER A 80 2.22 18.12 -4.75
N VAL A 81 2.81 18.97 -3.90
CA VAL A 81 2.12 20.02 -3.13
C VAL A 81 1.34 20.95 -4.06
N ASP A 82 1.92 21.36 -5.18
CA ASP A 82 1.26 22.26 -6.15
C ASP A 82 0.02 21.65 -6.80
N ARG A 83 -0.08 20.31 -6.78
CA ARG A 83 -1.24 19.56 -7.29
C ARG A 83 -2.12 19.02 -6.16
N ALA A 84 -1.88 19.41 -4.91
CA ALA A 84 -2.64 18.92 -3.75
C ALA A 84 -4.15 19.10 -3.92
N PRO A 85 -4.69 20.26 -4.38
CA PRO A 85 -6.14 20.41 -4.58
C PRO A 85 -6.73 19.39 -5.55
N ASN A 86 -6.09 19.21 -6.72
CA ASN A 86 -6.54 18.28 -7.74
C ASN A 86 -6.41 16.82 -7.29
N ASN A 87 -5.30 16.49 -6.62
CA ASN A 87 -5.05 15.16 -6.09
C ASN A 87 -6.05 14.82 -4.98
N PHE A 88 -6.31 15.75 -4.06
CA PHE A 88 -7.29 15.56 -3.00
C PHE A 88 -8.70 15.37 -3.58
N ALA A 89 -9.13 16.25 -4.49
CA ALA A 89 -10.44 16.11 -5.12
C ALA A 89 -10.59 14.78 -5.88
N ALA A 90 -9.60 14.37 -6.66
CA ALA A 90 -9.68 13.16 -7.50
C ALA A 90 -9.48 11.86 -6.71
N GLN A 91 -8.54 11.82 -5.76
CA GLN A 91 -8.17 10.62 -5.02
C GLN A 91 -8.99 10.44 -3.73
N ASN A 92 -9.68 11.48 -3.27
CA ASN A 92 -10.54 11.43 -2.10
C ASN A 92 -12.01 11.63 -2.47
N ILE A 93 -12.41 12.88 -2.76
CA ILE A 93 -13.82 13.27 -2.90
C ILE A 93 -14.52 12.50 -4.03
N ALA A 94 -13.93 12.47 -5.23
CA ALA A 94 -14.52 11.77 -6.37
C ALA A 94 -14.64 10.27 -6.13
N ARG A 95 -13.70 9.66 -5.38
CA ARG A 95 -13.75 8.23 -5.08
C ARG A 95 -14.83 7.91 -4.05
N GLN A 96 -14.95 8.71 -3.00
CA GLN A 96 -16.04 8.59 -2.02
C GLN A 96 -17.39 8.70 -2.72
N THR A 97 -17.61 9.72 -3.55
CA THR A 97 -18.86 9.92 -4.32
C THR A 97 -19.18 8.74 -5.24
N ASN A 98 -18.17 8.10 -5.82
CA ASN A 98 -18.33 6.91 -6.65
C ASN A 98 -18.43 5.60 -5.84
N GLY A 99 -18.52 5.67 -4.52
CA GLY A 99 -18.62 4.52 -3.63
C GLY A 99 -17.37 3.65 -3.53
N ASN A 100 -16.20 4.17 -3.91
CA ASN A 100 -14.94 3.45 -3.91
C ASN A 100 -14.18 3.64 -2.59
N LEU A 101 -13.99 2.55 -1.85
CA LEU A 101 -13.33 2.54 -0.53
C LEU A 101 -11.80 2.62 -0.59
N TYR A 102 -11.19 2.52 -1.78
CA TYR A 102 -9.75 2.71 -1.96
C TYR A 102 -9.46 4.19 -2.26
N HIS A 103 -9.55 5.05 -1.25
CA HIS A 103 -9.34 6.50 -1.34
C HIS A 103 -8.37 7.00 -0.25
N LEU A 104 -8.38 8.31 0.05
CA LEU A 104 -7.56 8.92 1.09
C LEU A 104 -8.19 8.78 2.48
N TYR A 105 -7.38 8.37 3.45
CA TYR A 105 -7.77 8.24 4.85
C TYR A 105 -6.87 9.10 5.72
N THR A 106 -7.46 9.64 6.77
CA THR A 106 -6.70 10.10 7.91
C THR A 106 -6.37 8.91 8.80
N VAL A 107 -5.18 8.92 9.42
CA VAL A 107 -4.75 7.90 10.38
C VAL A 107 -4.42 8.56 11.71
N SER A 108 -5.02 8.03 12.77
CA SER A 108 -4.82 8.48 14.13
C SER A 108 -4.44 7.33 15.05
N PHE A 109 -3.80 7.66 16.17
CA PHE A 109 -3.40 6.72 17.20
C PHE A 109 -3.77 7.22 18.59
N GLN A 110 -4.27 6.31 19.42
CA GLN A 110 -4.53 6.51 20.83
C GLN A 110 -3.82 5.43 21.64
N ALA A 111 -2.87 5.83 22.49
CA ALA A 111 -2.18 4.91 23.38
C ALA A 111 -3.13 4.36 24.45
N GLU A 112 -2.89 3.13 24.93
CA GLU A 112 -3.65 2.55 26.03
C GLU A 112 -3.59 3.45 27.28
N GLY A 113 -4.76 3.72 27.88
CA GLY A 113 -4.88 4.58 29.06
C GLY A 113 -4.78 6.08 28.80
N GLN A 114 -4.68 6.53 27.54
CA GLN A 114 -4.78 7.94 27.17
C GLN A 114 -6.11 8.26 26.51
N ASP A 115 -6.74 9.37 26.89
CA ASP A 115 -8.01 9.81 26.29
C ASP A 115 -7.80 10.56 24.96
N ALA A 116 -6.61 11.15 24.78
CA ALA A 116 -6.32 11.98 23.61
C ALA A 116 -5.85 11.13 22.43
N GLU A 117 -6.49 11.34 21.28
CA GLU A 117 -6.09 10.76 20.00
C GLU A 117 -5.12 11.70 19.28
N THR A 118 -4.01 11.16 18.78
CA THR A 118 -3.00 11.90 18.01
C THR A 118 -3.13 11.58 16.53
N ARG A 119 -3.29 12.60 15.68
CA ARG A 119 -3.27 12.41 14.23
C ARG A 119 -1.85 12.15 13.75
N LEU A 120 -1.65 10.98 13.14
CA LEU A 120 -0.34 10.56 12.62
C LEU A 120 -0.09 11.01 11.18
N GLY A 121 -1.15 11.33 10.44
CA GLY A 121 -1.10 11.79 9.05
C GLY A 121 -2.20 11.16 8.20
N PHE A 122 -1.83 10.76 6.98
CA PHE A 122 -2.77 10.21 6.00
C PHE A 122 -2.25 8.90 5.42
N VAL A 123 -3.16 8.09 4.89
CA VAL A 123 -2.85 6.93 4.05
C VAL A 123 -3.71 7.00 2.81
N GLN A 124 -3.07 7.01 1.65
CA GLN A 124 -3.76 6.92 0.37
C GLN A 124 -3.80 5.45 -0.06
N PHE A 125 -5.01 4.92 -0.22
CA PHE A 125 -5.23 3.63 -0.87
C PHE A 125 -5.58 3.83 -2.35
N GLY A 126 -5.21 2.85 -3.16
CA GLY A 126 -5.54 2.87 -4.58
C GLY A 126 -5.26 1.54 -5.25
N ARG A 127 -5.01 1.61 -6.55
CA ARG A 127 -4.67 0.45 -7.37
C ARG A 127 -3.43 0.73 -8.20
N MET A 128 -2.62 -0.30 -8.43
CA MET A 128 -1.64 -0.29 -9.51
C MET A 128 -2.23 -0.98 -10.74
N PRO A 129 -2.06 -0.40 -11.95
CA PRO A 129 -2.47 -1.10 -13.16
C PRO A 129 -1.63 -2.37 -13.32
N SER A 130 -2.27 -3.45 -13.75
CA SER A 130 -1.62 -4.76 -13.92
C SER A 130 -1.60 -5.25 -15.37
N LYS A 131 -2.28 -4.54 -16.27
CA LYS A 131 -2.42 -4.82 -17.70
C LYS A 131 -2.48 -3.53 -18.52
N GLY A 132 -2.47 -3.65 -19.86
CA GLY A 132 -2.66 -2.51 -20.76
C GLY A 132 -1.42 -1.65 -20.94
N TYR A 133 -0.24 -2.22 -20.68
CA TYR A 133 1.03 -1.58 -21.01
C TYR A 133 1.25 -1.71 -22.51
N ALA A 134 1.27 -0.60 -23.23
CA ALA A 134 1.66 -0.60 -24.62
C ALA A 134 3.13 -1.05 -24.76
N GLU A 135 3.47 -1.70 -25.87
CA GLU A 135 4.87 -1.80 -26.26
C GLU A 135 5.45 -0.39 -26.36
N GLY A 136 6.71 -0.24 -25.97
CA GLY A 136 7.31 1.06 -25.73
C GLY A 136 7.38 1.96 -26.97
N ILE A 137 7.94 3.16 -26.79
CA ILE A 137 8.09 4.15 -27.88
C ILE A 137 9.38 3.91 -28.67
N GLU A 138 9.48 4.52 -29.85
CA GLU A 138 10.64 4.47 -30.77
C GLU A 138 11.93 4.89 -30.01
N GLY A 139 12.65 3.91 -29.44
CA GLY A 139 13.82 4.12 -28.57
C GLY A 139 13.88 3.21 -27.33
N ALA A 140 12.75 2.68 -26.86
CA ALA A 140 12.68 1.73 -25.75
C ALA A 140 11.48 0.76 -25.90
N PRO A 141 11.46 -0.09 -26.96
CA PRO A 141 10.31 -0.94 -27.29
C PRO A 141 9.88 -1.88 -26.16
N PHE A 142 10.79 -2.23 -25.26
CA PHE A 142 10.55 -3.17 -24.16
C PHE A 142 10.48 -2.49 -22.78
N ALA A 143 10.22 -1.18 -22.72
CA ALA A 143 10.28 -0.39 -21.49
C ALA A 143 9.41 -0.94 -20.34
N HIS A 144 8.27 -1.58 -20.66
CA HIS A 144 7.35 -2.12 -19.66
C HIS A 144 7.56 -3.62 -19.36
N HIS A 145 8.45 -4.31 -20.08
CA HIS A 145 8.68 -5.75 -19.85
C HIS A 145 9.06 -6.07 -18.40
N PRO A 146 9.97 -5.33 -17.73
CA PRO A 146 10.31 -5.60 -16.33
C PRO A 146 9.10 -5.51 -15.38
N ILE A 147 8.15 -4.62 -15.70
CA ILE A 147 6.92 -4.45 -14.93
C ILE A 147 6.01 -5.66 -15.12
N ILE A 148 5.82 -6.08 -16.37
CA ILE A 148 4.98 -7.22 -16.73
C ILE A 148 5.55 -8.51 -16.13
N GLU A 149 6.86 -8.72 -16.23
CA GLU A 149 7.56 -9.86 -15.61
C GLU A 149 7.33 -9.89 -14.10
N LYS A 150 7.35 -8.73 -13.44
CA LYS A 150 7.04 -8.68 -12.01
C LYS A 150 5.60 -9.08 -11.73
N TRP A 151 4.63 -8.59 -12.51
CA TRP A 151 3.22 -8.96 -12.34
C TRP A 151 3.01 -10.46 -12.53
N ILE A 152 3.77 -11.10 -13.43
CA ILE A 152 3.79 -12.55 -13.59
C ILE A 152 4.40 -13.23 -12.34
N ALA A 153 5.55 -12.76 -11.88
CA ALA A 153 6.24 -13.32 -10.70
C ALA A 153 5.41 -13.20 -9.42
N LEU A 154 4.60 -12.15 -9.28
CA LEU A 154 3.67 -11.94 -8.17
C LEU A 154 2.34 -12.71 -8.33
N GLY A 155 2.15 -13.46 -9.42
CA GLY A 155 0.91 -14.22 -9.66
C GLY A 155 -0.31 -13.34 -9.95
N ILE A 156 -0.12 -12.13 -10.46
CA ILE A 156 -1.20 -11.22 -10.87
C ILE A 156 -1.62 -11.50 -12.32
N THR A 157 -0.63 -11.71 -13.18
CA THR A 157 -0.82 -12.02 -14.60
C THR A 157 -0.04 -13.28 -14.99
N GLN A 158 -0.28 -13.77 -16.20
CA GLN A 158 0.44 -14.88 -16.80
C GLN A 158 0.45 -14.70 -18.32
N LYS A 159 1.45 -15.30 -18.97
CA LYS A 159 1.45 -15.47 -20.42
C LYS A 159 0.33 -16.43 -20.84
N VAL A 160 -0.28 -16.19 -22.00
CA VAL A 160 -1.22 -17.11 -22.63
C VAL A 160 -0.44 -18.23 -23.30
N ASP A 161 0.54 -17.88 -24.12
CA ASP A 161 1.60 -18.76 -24.64
C ASP A 161 2.92 -18.48 -23.89
N PRO A 162 3.44 -19.44 -23.11
CA PRO A 162 4.68 -19.28 -22.35
C PRO A 162 5.90 -18.90 -23.21
N GLU A 163 5.95 -19.35 -24.46
CA GLU A 163 7.10 -19.19 -25.36
C GLU A 163 7.08 -17.87 -26.16
N ASP A 164 5.95 -17.15 -26.14
CA ASP A 164 5.75 -15.92 -26.92
C ASP A 164 6.16 -14.64 -26.14
N SER A 165 6.08 -13.48 -26.80
CA SER A 165 6.50 -12.17 -26.29
C SER A 165 5.66 -11.68 -25.09
N LEU A 166 6.03 -10.54 -24.51
CA LEU A 166 5.31 -9.90 -23.40
C LEU A 166 4.31 -8.83 -23.88
N GLU A 167 3.93 -8.88 -25.16
CA GLU A 167 2.89 -8.02 -25.74
C GLU A 167 1.55 -8.19 -25.00
N ASP A 168 0.77 -7.11 -24.89
CA ASP A 168 -0.49 -7.12 -24.12
C ASP A 168 -1.46 -8.22 -24.56
N GLY A 169 -1.45 -8.59 -25.85
CA GLY A 169 -2.26 -9.69 -26.40
C GLY A 169 -1.90 -11.06 -25.85
N ASN A 170 -0.65 -11.28 -25.45
CA ASN A 170 -0.18 -12.53 -24.84
C ASN A 170 -0.24 -12.50 -23.29
N ILE A 171 -0.62 -11.38 -22.67
CA ILE A 171 -0.72 -11.27 -21.22
C ILE A 171 -2.18 -11.34 -20.78
N LYS A 172 -2.50 -12.25 -19.85
CA LYS A 172 -3.82 -12.32 -19.20
C LYS A 172 -3.70 -12.26 -17.68
N ARG A 173 -4.78 -11.81 -17.04
CA ARG A 173 -4.90 -11.82 -15.57
C ARG A 173 -5.10 -13.23 -15.05
N ILE A 174 -4.58 -13.54 -13.87
CA ILE A 174 -4.90 -14.76 -13.13
C ILE A 174 -6.14 -14.46 -12.28
N GLY A 175 -7.26 -15.15 -12.55
CA GLY A 175 -8.52 -14.94 -11.83
C GLY A 175 -8.93 -13.47 -11.78
N ASN A 176 -9.29 -13.00 -10.58
CA ASN A 176 -9.58 -11.60 -10.29
C ASN A 176 -8.46 -10.92 -9.48
N HIS A 177 -7.21 -11.40 -9.58
CA HIS A 177 -6.09 -10.89 -8.81
C HIS A 177 -5.74 -9.45 -9.20
N GLY A 178 -5.59 -8.58 -8.20
CA GLY A 178 -5.27 -7.18 -8.36
C GLY A 178 -4.18 -6.70 -7.40
N LEU A 179 -3.69 -5.49 -7.66
CA LEU A 179 -2.61 -4.85 -6.92
C LEU A 179 -3.17 -3.64 -6.14
N ALA A 180 -3.31 -3.79 -4.82
CA ALA A 180 -3.75 -2.70 -3.95
C ALA A 180 -2.55 -1.82 -3.58
N MET A 181 -2.64 -0.52 -3.89
CA MET A 181 -1.61 0.43 -3.54
C MET A 181 -1.84 0.98 -2.14
N ILE A 182 -0.79 1.02 -1.31
CA ILE A 182 -0.76 1.69 -0.01
C ILE A 182 0.29 2.81 -0.07
N LEU A 183 -0.08 4.05 0.24
CA LEU A 183 0.86 5.16 0.31
C LEU A 183 0.66 5.95 1.61
N PRO A 184 1.46 5.67 2.65
CA PRO A 184 1.39 6.43 3.90
C PRO A 184 2.10 7.78 3.77
N LEU A 185 1.51 8.80 4.38
CA LEU A 185 1.97 10.18 4.46
C LEU A 185 2.02 10.56 5.94
N PHE A 186 3.15 10.30 6.59
CA PHE A 186 3.27 10.51 8.03
C PHE A 186 3.75 11.92 8.37
N LYS A 187 3.19 12.47 9.44
CA LYS A 187 3.69 13.65 10.11
C LYS A 187 5.06 13.38 10.73
N ASN A 188 5.88 14.41 10.82
CA ASN A 188 7.25 14.29 11.35
C ASN A 188 7.27 13.92 12.84
N GLU A 189 6.21 14.32 13.55
CA GLU A 189 5.99 14.11 14.98
C GLU A 189 5.58 12.68 15.33
N ALA A 190 5.08 11.90 14.36
CA ALA A 190 4.76 10.49 14.58
C ALA A 190 6.04 9.69 14.86
N ASP A 191 6.07 8.94 15.95
CA ASP A 191 7.24 8.13 16.29
C ASP A 191 7.34 6.86 15.42
N GLU A 192 8.48 6.18 15.47
CA GLU A 192 8.71 4.99 14.63
C GLU A 192 7.79 3.81 14.97
N THR A 193 7.35 3.67 16.22
CA THR A 193 6.41 2.61 16.61
C THR A 193 5.04 2.90 16.01
N GLN A 194 4.58 4.14 16.09
CA GLN A 194 3.32 4.60 15.49
C GLN A 194 3.32 4.45 13.97
N ARG A 195 4.42 4.82 13.30
CA ARG A 195 4.55 4.68 11.84
C ARG A 195 4.52 3.21 11.40
N LYS A 196 5.20 2.31 12.12
CA LYS A 196 5.16 0.87 11.83
C LYS A 196 3.78 0.28 12.06
N GLY A 197 3.15 0.59 13.20
CA GLY A 197 1.80 0.13 13.50
C GLY A 197 0.76 0.66 12.50
N ALA A 198 0.92 1.89 12.00
CA ALA A 198 0.07 2.43 10.94
C ALA A 198 0.24 1.69 9.59
N ILE A 199 1.47 1.25 9.25
CA ILE A 199 1.71 0.41 8.06
C ILE A 199 1.05 -0.97 8.22
N GLU A 200 1.21 -1.62 9.38
CA GLU A 200 0.53 -2.87 9.69
C GLU A 200 -0.99 -2.72 9.56
N THR A 201 -1.55 -1.70 10.20
CA THR A 201 -2.99 -1.39 10.16
C THR A 201 -3.46 -1.13 8.72
N SER A 202 -2.64 -0.47 7.90
CA SER A 202 -2.96 -0.22 6.49
C SER A 202 -3.05 -1.51 5.68
N PHE A 203 -2.15 -2.47 5.94
CA PHE A 203 -2.22 -3.79 5.31
C PHE A 203 -3.46 -4.56 5.75
N GLU A 204 -3.76 -4.56 7.05
CA GLU A 204 -4.96 -5.17 7.61
C GLU A 204 -6.24 -4.55 7.07
N PHE A 205 -6.22 -3.25 6.75
CA PHE A 205 -7.36 -2.54 6.17
C PHE A 205 -7.65 -3.06 4.75
N VAL A 206 -6.60 -3.23 3.94
CA VAL A 206 -6.73 -3.83 2.60
C VAL A 206 -7.23 -5.28 2.70
N ARG A 207 -6.74 -6.06 3.66
CA ARG A 207 -7.19 -7.44 3.89
C ARG A 207 -8.66 -7.53 4.28
N GLU A 208 -9.13 -6.64 5.14
CA GLU A 208 -10.54 -6.56 5.52
C GLU A 208 -11.43 -6.17 4.33
N LEU A 209 -11.03 -5.17 3.54
CA LEU A 209 -11.73 -4.81 2.31
C LEU A 209 -11.83 -5.98 1.33
N THR A 210 -10.75 -6.75 1.20
CA THR A 210 -10.69 -7.97 0.36
C THR A 210 -11.65 -9.04 0.87
N THR A 211 -11.67 -9.29 2.18
CA THR A 211 -12.58 -10.24 2.83
C THR A 211 -14.05 -9.85 2.60
N LYS A 212 -14.36 -8.55 2.66
CA LYS A 212 -15.66 -7.98 2.31
C LYS A 212 -15.93 -7.89 0.79
N GLN A 213 -15.08 -8.48 -0.05
CA GLN A 213 -15.21 -8.52 -1.52
C GLN A 213 -15.26 -7.13 -2.19
N ASN A 214 -14.61 -6.12 -1.61
CA ASN A 214 -14.56 -4.78 -2.20
C ASN A 214 -13.51 -4.73 -3.32
N LEU A 215 -13.99 -4.46 -4.53
CA LEU A 215 -13.16 -4.41 -5.73
C LEU A 215 -12.31 -3.14 -5.79
N LEU A 216 -11.08 -3.28 -6.27
CA LEU A 216 -10.22 -2.19 -6.70
C LEU A 216 -10.86 -1.42 -7.87
N PRO A 217 -10.71 -0.08 -7.91
CA PRO A 217 -11.35 0.74 -8.92
C PRO A 217 -10.80 0.50 -10.33
N VAL A 218 -11.62 0.81 -11.34
CA VAL A 218 -11.32 0.72 -12.79
C VAL A 218 -11.15 -0.72 -13.29
N GLU A 219 -10.29 -1.52 -12.68
CA GLU A 219 -10.01 -2.89 -13.13
C GLU A 219 -11.01 -3.93 -12.59
N GLY A 220 -11.79 -3.61 -11.55
CA GLY A 220 -12.82 -4.51 -11.01
C GLY A 220 -12.26 -5.79 -10.40
N THR A 221 -11.13 -5.69 -9.70
CA THR A 221 -10.37 -6.84 -9.18
C THR A 221 -10.27 -6.86 -7.68
N LEU A 222 -10.05 -8.03 -7.08
CA LEU A 222 -9.79 -8.11 -5.64
C LEU A 222 -8.30 -7.89 -5.39
N PRO A 223 -7.93 -7.20 -4.31
CA PRO A 223 -6.55 -7.17 -3.88
C PRO A 223 -6.02 -8.59 -3.66
N TYR A 224 -4.93 -8.93 -4.35
CA TYR A 224 -4.17 -10.16 -4.15
C TYR A 224 -2.80 -9.88 -3.55
N VAL A 225 -2.20 -8.75 -3.95
CA VAL A 225 -0.95 -8.23 -3.40
C VAL A 225 -1.16 -6.77 -3.01
N ALA A 226 -0.68 -6.40 -1.82
CA ALA A 226 -0.48 -5.03 -1.41
C ALA A 226 0.90 -4.55 -1.90
N ILE A 227 0.96 -3.35 -2.47
CA ILE A 227 2.17 -2.77 -3.07
C ILE A 227 2.34 -1.30 -2.66
N SER A 228 3.59 -0.89 -2.49
CA SER A 228 3.98 0.52 -2.44
C SER A 228 5.24 0.74 -3.29
N LEU A 229 5.38 1.95 -3.83
CA LEU A 229 6.54 2.36 -4.62
C LEU A 229 7.15 3.61 -4.00
N PHE A 230 8.38 3.51 -3.51
CA PHE A 230 9.07 4.60 -2.81
C PHE A 230 10.36 4.98 -3.52
N HIS A 231 10.91 6.15 -3.20
CA HIS A 231 12.32 6.42 -3.48
C HIS A 231 13.20 5.44 -2.66
N PRO A 232 14.36 4.98 -3.16
CA PRO A 232 15.20 4.02 -2.42
C PRO A 232 15.68 4.51 -1.05
N GLU A 233 15.81 5.83 -0.89
CA GLU A 233 16.21 6.47 0.38
C GLU A 233 15.02 6.77 1.30
N ASP A 234 13.79 6.42 0.91
CA ASP A 234 12.63 6.66 1.73
C ASP A 234 12.61 5.75 2.96
N PRO A 235 12.49 6.32 4.18
CA PRO A 235 12.48 5.51 5.40
C PRO A 235 11.29 4.54 5.47
N ASN A 236 10.22 4.75 4.70
CA ASN A 236 9.12 3.80 4.59
C ASN A 236 9.58 2.46 3.98
N VAL A 237 10.60 2.41 3.13
CA VAL A 237 11.12 1.14 2.59
C VAL A 237 11.48 0.17 3.73
N GLN A 238 12.26 0.65 4.70
CA GLN A 238 12.66 -0.16 5.85
C GLN A 238 11.46 -0.49 6.74
N ARG A 239 10.56 0.47 6.99
CA ARG A 239 9.37 0.25 7.84
C ARG A 239 8.43 -0.80 7.27
N PHE A 240 8.24 -0.83 5.95
CA PHE A 240 7.46 -1.89 5.28
C PHE A 240 8.16 -3.24 5.39
N ALA A 241 9.49 -3.29 5.20
CA ALA A 241 10.27 -4.52 5.36
C ALA A 241 10.10 -5.13 6.76
N GLU A 242 10.18 -4.30 7.79
CA GLU A 242 9.99 -4.69 9.19
C GLU A 242 8.55 -5.15 9.49
N ASN A 243 7.59 -4.76 8.65
CA ASN A 243 6.20 -5.23 8.67
C ASN A 243 5.96 -6.45 7.76
N GLY A 244 7.02 -7.16 7.37
CA GLY A 244 6.95 -8.40 6.60
C GLY A 244 6.61 -8.21 5.13
N PHE A 245 6.83 -7.02 4.56
CA PHE A 245 6.80 -6.82 3.12
C PHE A 245 8.14 -7.22 2.51
N ASP A 246 8.09 -7.85 1.34
CA ASP A 246 9.26 -8.08 0.51
C ASP A 246 9.71 -6.77 -0.12
N VAL A 247 11.02 -6.50 -0.08
CA VAL A 247 11.63 -5.32 -0.70
C VAL A 247 12.33 -5.72 -1.99
N ASP A 248 11.90 -5.12 -3.10
CA ASP A 248 12.52 -5.27 -4.40
C ASP A 248 13.12 -3.94 -4.85
N GLY A 249 14.46 -3.90 -4.87
CA GLY A 249 15.24 -2.74 -5.29
C GLY A 249 15.43 -2.61 -6.81
N ASN A 250 14.70 -3.39 -7.62
CA ASN A 250 14.93 -3.41 -9.06
C ASN A 250 14.60 -2.04 -9.72
N PRO A 251 15.58 -1.40 -10.40
CA PRO A 251 15.42 -0.06 -10.98
C PRO A 251 14.41 0.02 -12.13
N GLY A 252 13.91 -1.11 -12.66
CA GLY A 252 12.93 -1.15 -13.75
C GLY A 252 11.61 -0.41 -13.47
N PHE A 253 11.27 -0.16 -12.19
CA PHE A 253 10.08 0.61 -11.79
C PHE A 253 10.22 2.13 -11.96
N ALA A 254 11.41 2.60 -12.38
CA ALA A 254 11.68 4.02 -12.60
C ALA A 254 10.82 4.68 -13.68
N TRP A 255 10.15 3.87 -14.50
CA TRP A 255 9.35 4.27 -15.65
C TRP A 255 7.83 4.33 -15.39
N PHE A 256 7.36 4.09 -14.16
CA PHE A 256 5.92 4.17 -13.86
C PHE A 256 5.34 5.58 -13.97
N TYR A 257 6.17 6.60 -13.70
CA TYR A 257 5.78 8.01 -13.75
C TYR A 257 6.98 8.88 -14.16
N PRO A 258 7.47 8.77 -15.40
CA PRO A 258 8.58 9.61 -15.86
C PRO A 258 8.10 11.05 -15.89
N LYS A 259 8.48 11.83 -14.88
CA LYS A 259 8.41 13.28 -14.99
C LYS A 259 9.55 13.67 -15.93
N GLU A 260 9.20 14.25 -17.07
CA GLU A 260 10.18 14.86 -18.00
C GLU A 260 11.21 13.88 -18.60
N GLY A 261 10.87 12.58 -18.68
CA GLY A 261 11.70 11.59 -19.38
C GLY A 261 12.93 11.10 -18.62
N ILE A 262 13.10 11.49 -17.34
CA ILE A 262 14.19 10.99 -16.49
C ILE A 262 13.65 9.85 -15.62
N PRO A 263 14.15 8.62 -15.76
CA PRO A 263 13.79 7.51 -14.88
C PRO A 263 14.19 7.85 -13.44
N GLN A 264 13.23 7.80 -12.52
CA GLN A 264 13.51 8.00 -11.10
C GLN A 264 13.50 6.64 -10.42
N PRO A 265 14.62 6.13 -9.89
CA PRO A 265 14.66 4.80 -9.29
C PRO A 265 13.57 4.68 -8.23
N ARG A 266 12.86 3.55 -8.24
CA ARG A 266 11.83 3.22 -7.25
C ARG A 266 12.18 1.89 -6.59
N THR A 267 12.02 1.85 -5.28
CA THR A 267 11.99 0.60 -4.52
C THR A 267 10.54 0.19 -4.35
N MET A 268 10.24 -1.01 -4.82
CA MET A 268 8.94 -1.62 -4.67
C MET A 268 8.92 -2.44 -3.39
N VAL A 269 7.87 -2.29 -2.61
CA VAL A 269 7.60 -3.15 -1.46
C VAL A 269 6.28 -3.86 -1.65
N THR A 270 6.24 -5.17 -1.45
CA THR A 270 5.08 -6.01 -1.74
C THR A 270 4.79 -6.99 -0.63
N ARG A 271 3.52 -7.30 -0.39
CA ARG A 271 3.10 -8.39 0.48
C ARG A 271 1.85 -9.04 -0.07
N HIS A 272 1.85 -10.37 -0.16
CA HIS A 272 0.65 -11.13 -0.50
C HIS A 272 -0.39 -10.98 0.60
N ILE A 273 -1.65 -10.79 0.21
CA ILE A 273 -2.76 -10.59 1.17
C ILE A 273 -3.18 -11.91 1.83
N ALA A 274 -2.82 -13.04 1.21
CA ALA A 274 -3.11 -14.43 1.60
C ALA A 274 -4.62 -14.72 1.74
N GLU A 275 -5.05 -15.79 1.06
CA GLU A 275 -6.40 -16.38 1.19
C GLU A 275 -6.55 -17.17 2.50
#